data_AF-A1VLY2-F1
#
_entry.id   AF-A1VLY2-F1
#
_cell.length_a   1.000
_cell.length_b   1.000
_cell.length_c   1.000
_cell.angle_alpha   90.00
_cell.angle_beta   90.00
_cell.angle_gamma   90.00
#
_symmetry.space_group_name_H-M   'P 1'
#
loop_
_entity.id
_entity.type
_entity.pdbx_description
1 polymer ?
#
loop_
_entity_poly.entity_id
_entity_poly.type
_entity_poly.pdbx_seq_one_letter_code
_entity_poly.pdbx_strand_id
1 'polypeptide(L)' 'MRPSEALSLHRTQIREIALSHRVNSIRVFGSALRGDDVPGSDLDLLWWSPPRKQP' A
#
# COMPACT_ATOMS: atom_id res chain seq x y z
N MET A 1 13.39 -1.73 11.07
CA MET A 1 12.59 -0.65 10.46
C MET A 1 11.13 -0.94 10.78
N ARG A 2 10.36 0.09 11.12
CA ARG A 2 8.91 -0.04 11.30
C ARG A 2 8.19 0.03 9.94
N PRO A 3 7.10 -0.72 9.72
CA PRO A 3 6.30 -0.63 8.49
C PRO A 3 5.91 0.78 8.05
N SER A 4 5.56 1.67 8.98
CA SER A 4 5.23 3.07 8.73
C SER A 4 6.41 3.87 8.16
N GLU A 5 7.63 3.61 8.66
CA GLU A 5 8.87 4.21 8.16
C GLU A 5 9.20 3.68 6.76
N ALA A 6 9.09 2.36 6.57
CA ALA A 6 9.29 1.72 5.26
C ALA A 6 8.30 2.27 4.22
N LEU A 7 7.02 2.38 4.59
CA LEU A 7 5.98 2.95 3.75
C LEU A 7 6.30 4.39 3.37
N SER A 8 6.74 5.22 4.32
CA SER A 8 7.12 6.61 4.04
C SER A 8 8.29 6.69 3.05
N LEU A 9 9.31 5.86 3.26
CA LEU A 9 10.50 5.79 2.40
C LEU A 9 10.17 5.29 0.98
N HIS A 10 9.29 4.31 0.86
CA HIS A 10 8.99 3.63 -0.40
C HIS A 10 7.67 4.07 -1.05
N ARG A 11 7.00 5.09 -0.53
CA ARG A 11 5.67 5.53 -1.00
C ARG A 11 5.61 5.75 -2.52
N THR A 12 6.64 6.38 -3.07
CA THR A 12 6.73 6.65 -4.51
C THR A 12 6.88 5.35 -5.31
N GLN A 13 7.77 4.46 -4.89
CA GLN A 13 7.99 3.17 -5.55
C GLN A 13 6.74 2.28 -5.50
N ILE A 14 6.07 2.22 -4.34
CA ILE A 14 4.81 1.47 -4.19
C ILE A 14 3.76 2.02 -5.17
N ARG A 15 3.66 3.34 -5.32
CA ARG A 15 2.74 3.98 -6.26
C ARG A 15 3.10 3.68 -7.72
N GLU A 16 4.37 3.72 -8.08
CA GLU A 16 4.81 3.41 -9.45
C GLU A 16 4.51 1.95 -9.83
N ILE A 17 4.78 1.02 -8.90
CA ILE A 17 4.44 -0.40 -9.06
C ILE A 17 2.92 -0.58 -9.16
N ALA A 18 2.14 0.09 -8.31
CA ALA A 18 0.68 0.04 -8.38
C ALA A 18 0.16 0.44 -9.77
N LEU A 19 0.66 1.55 -10.28
CA LEU A 19 0.27 2.09 -11.58
C LEU A 19 0.68 1.16 -12.73
N SER A 20 1.88 0.56 -12.66
CA SER A 20 2.33 -0.41 -13.67
C SER A 20 1.42 -1.64 -13.74
N HIS A 21 0.85 -2.05 -12.59
CA HIS A 21 -0.13 -3.13 -12.49
C HIS A 21 -1.59 -2.69 -12.75
N ARG A 22 -1.83 -1.46 -13.23
CA ARG A 22 -3.17 -0.87 -13.45
C ARG A 22 -4.02 -0.82 -12.17
N VAL A 23 -3.38 -0.80 -11.01
CA VAL A 23 -4.02 -0.56 -9.72
C VAL A 23 -4.04 0.95 -9.49
N ASN A 24 -5.21 1.55 -9.59
CA ASN A 24 -5.40 2.99 -9.48
C ASN A 24 -5.68 3.44 -8.03
N SER A 25 -6.01 2.51 -7.13
CA SER A 25 -6.39 2.80 -5.76
C SER A 25 -5.71 1.84 -4.79
N ILE A 26 -4.63 2.27 -4.15
CA ILE A 26 -4.01 1.59 -3.01
C ILE A 26 -4.22 2.43 -1.74
N ARG A 27 -4.63 1.78 -0.66
CA ARG A 27 -4.76 2.36 0.68
C ARG A 27 -4.02 1.50 1.70
N VAL A 28 -3.41 2.14 2.67
CA VAL A 28 -2.76 1.49 3.82
C VAL A 28 -3.81 1.34 4.92
N PHE A 29 -3.82 0.22 5.61
CA PHE A 29 -4.66 0.00 6.78
C PHE A 29 -3.85 -0.66 7.91
N GLY A 30 -4.51 -1.00 9.02
CA GLY A 30 -3.86 -1.69 10.13
C GLY A 30 -2.98 -0.78 11.00
N SER A 31 -2.02 -1.40 11.69
CA SER A 31 -1.14 -0.75 12.68
C SER A 31 -0.26 0.35 12.08
N ALA A 32 0.21 0.16 10.84
CA ALA A 32 1.04 1.14 10.13
C ALA A 32 0.31 2.47 9.85
N LEU A 33 -1.02 2.43 9.67
CA LEU A 33 -1.84 3.64 9.51
C LEU A 33 -2.06 4.35 10.86
N ARG A 34 -2.17 3.57 11.95
CA ARG A 34 -2.40 4.10 13.30
C ARG A 34 -1.12 4.60 13.98
N GLY A 35 0.05 4.20 13.49
CA GLY A 35 1.34 4.48 14.12
C GLY A 35 1.67 3.54 15.30
N ASP A 36 0.89 2.47 15.46
CA ASP A 36 1.06 1.45 16.51
C ASP A 36 1.94 0.28 16.02
N ASP A 37 2.53 0.40 14.83
CA ASP A 37 3.37 -0.63 14.25
C ASP A 37 4.74 -0.71 14.91
N VAL A 38 5.20 -1.94 15.14
CA VAL A 38 6.50 -2.22 15.76
C VAL A 38 7.47 -2.80 14.72
N PRO A 39 8.79 -2.78 15.00
CA PRO A 39 9.75 -3.46 14.13
C PRO A 39 9.38 -4.94 13.98
N GLY A 40 9.24 -5.40 12.73
CA GLY A 40 8.82 -6.77 12.41
C GLY A 40 7.32 -6.97 12.26
N SER A 41 6.50 -5.93 12.45
CA SER A 41 5.09 -5.96 12.03
C SER A 41 4.97 -6.06 10.50
N ASP A 42 3.87 -6.64 10.04
CA ASP A 42 3.50 -6.65 8.62
C ASP A 42 2.98 -5.27 8.16
N LEU A 43 3.03 -5.03 6.84
CA LEU A 43 2.45 -3.85 6.20
C LEU A 43 1.19 -4.23 5.42
N ASP A 44 0.05 -3.76 5.91
CA ASP A 44 -1.27 -4.06 5.38
C ASP A 44 -1.70 -3.05 4.29
N LEU A 45 -1.90 -3.55 3.07
CA LEU A 45 -2.33 -2.75 1.91
C LEU A 45 -3.64 -3.29 1.32
N LEU A 46 -4.63 -2.42 1.16
CA LEU A 46 -5.84 -2.69 0.39
C LEU A 46 -5.71 -2.06 -0.98
N TRP A 47 -6.10 -2.81 -1.99
CA TRP A 47 -6.25 -2.30 -3.35
C TRP A 47 -7.66 -2.59 -3.85
N TRP A 48 -8.18 -1.66 -4.64
CA TRP A 48 -9.44 -1.84 -5.34
C TRP A 48 -9.22 -1.57 -6.82
N SER A 49 -9.75 -2.45 -7.66
CA SER A 49 -9.82 -2.26 -9.11
C SER A 49 -11.25 -2.54 -9.55
N PRO A 50 -11.92 -1.58 -10.21
CA PRO A 50 -13.24 -1.84 -10.77
C PRO A 50 -13.14 -2.94 -11.84
N PRO A 51 -14.18 -3.78 -12.01
CA PRO A 51 -14.19 -4.78 -13.06
C PRO A 51 -13.98 -4.11 -14.41
N ARG A 52 -13.04 -4.65 -15.21
CA ARG A 52 -12.86 -4.20 -16.60
C ARG A 52 -14.18 -4.46 -17.33
N LYS A 53 -14.80 -3.40 -17.87
CA LYS A 53 -15.85 -3.57 -18.88
C LYS A 53 -15.20 -4.32 -20.05
N GLN A 54 -15.52 -5.61 -20.19
CA GLN A 54 -15.19 -6.32 -21.42
C GLN A 54 -16.11 -5.76 -22.53
N PRO A 55 -15.57 -5.45 -23.71
CA PRO A 55 -16.37 -5.06 -24.86
C PRO A 55 -17.28 -6.20 -25.32
#